data_AF-I1HAB6-F1
#
_entry.id   AF-I1HAB6-F1
#
_cell.length_a   1.000
_cell.length_b   1.000
_cell.length_c   1.000
_cell.angle_alpha   90.00
_cell.angle_beta   90.00
_cell.angle_gamma   90.00
#
_symmetry.space_group_name_H-M   'P 1'
#
loop_
_entity.id
_entity.type
_entity.pdbx_description
1 polymer ?
#
loop_
_entity_poly.entity_id
_entity_poly.type
_entity_poly.pdbx_seq_one_letter_code
_entity_poly.pdbx_strand_id
1 'polypeptide(L)'
;MASSPGSARLTVLLLCLLVSSTASATRFAPADNHLIACGATAPVVLPEDGRRFVPDTGCASVRLRSTAPTLPSAPDAAAPPPPSPLHAAARVFSCHASYDLAITRRGRHVLRLHFYPFSPALAAARFHVGAAGFLLLHNFTVSSPVVKEFLLPVDTDALALTFVPEPGSAAFINAIELFSAPEELVGDVGTLVAADGTVGRTDGLSSQVFETLYRINVAGRKVTPFNDTLWRTWVNDGRFLVDTGSSGSTVWSFGGRIAYPKGSRLMSREVAPDNVYNSARSVRSDGNVTWGFPVPAGSRYLVRTHFCDIVSKALYQLYFDIYVNGHLAVKYFDISSVTGSLAYPYYIDFVVDVEDEGILKLAIVGSKMSRSEQVSGFLNAIEIMRMNKTGGGMDGDFPVSLDMGYAIRMGIGEFVRSLLCGLIFAGLLLVLVVLVMRLRTELRNNGTLCSRQSIDSGDGKLARAYQLVPTKTDY
;
A
#
# COMPACT_ATOMS: atom_id res chain seq x y z
N MET A 1 41.34 21.46 53.83
CA MET A 1 40.93 20.44 52.85
C MET A 1 39.71 20.98 52.11
N ALA A 2 39.92 21.59 50.95
CA ALA A 2 38.85 22.13 50.11
C ALA A 2 38.42 21.06 49.11
N SER A 3 37.21 20.52 49.27
CA SER A 3 36.61 19.58 48.34
C SER A 3 36.20 20.32 47.06
N SER A 4 36.77 19.92 45.92
CA SER A 4 36.54 20.59 44.64
C SER A 4 35.05 20.52 44.20
N PRO A 5 34.45 21.62 43.72
CA PRO A 5 33.07 21.66 43.24
C PRO A 5 32.91 21.08 41.81
N GLY A 6 33.95 20.43 41.27
CA GLY A 6 33.99 19.98 39.88
C GLY A 6 33.18 18.70 39.59
N SER A 7 33.09 17.77 40.55
CA SER A 7 32.49 16.46 40.26
C SER A 7 30.95 16.53 40.15
N ALA A 8 30.29 17.32 41.00
CA ALA A 8 28.84 17.46 40.96
C ALA A 8 28.34 18.13 39.67
N ARG A 9 29.08 19.12 39.15
CA ARG A 9 28.73 19.80 37.89
C ARG A 9 28.93 18.89 36.67
N LEU A 10 29.96 18.04 36.67
CA LEU A 10 30.20 17.09 35.59
C LEU A 10 29.12 15.99 35.56
N THR A 11 28.66 15.55 36.74
CA THR A 11 27.62 14.52 36.85
C THR A 11 26.26 15.03 36.36
N VAL A 12 25.91 16.29 36.67
CA VAL A 12 24.68 16.94 36.17
C VAL A 12 24.75 17.17 34.65
N LEU A 13 25.93 17.55 34.12
CA LEU A 13 26.11 17.71 32.67
C LEU A 13 25.98 16.37 31.92
N LEU A 14 26.53 15.29 32.49
CA LEU A 14 26.43 13.94 31.93
C LEU A 14 25.00 13.39 32.02
N LEU A 15 24.27 13.71 33.09
CA LEU A 15 22.85 13.37 33.24
C LEU A 15 21.97 14.17 32.27
N CYS A 16 22.27 15.44 32.00
CA CYS A 16 21.60 16.23 30.95
C CYS A 16 21.93 15.75 29.53
N LEU A 17 23.13 15.22 29.30
CA LEU A 17 23.50 14.54 28.04
C LEU A 17 22.80 13.18 27.89
N LEU A 18 22.54 12.46 28.99
CA LEU A 18 21.75 11.21 28.99
C LEU A 18 20.24 11.44 28.87
N VAL A 19 19.73 12.60 29.31
CA VAL A 19 18.32 13.04 29.17
C VAL A 19 18.09 13.84 27.89
N SER A 20 19.13 14.04 27.07
CA SER A 20 18.97 14.41 25.67
C SER A 20 18.46 13.17 24.92
N SER A 21 17.20 12.81 25.18
CA SER A 21 16.44 11.92 24.32
C SER A 21 16.45 12.57 22.95
N THR A 22 17.37 12.13 22.10
CA THR A 22 17.23 12.31 20.66
C THR A 22 15.84 11.79 20.35
N ALA A 23 14.93 12.71 20.02
CA ALA A 23 13.72 12.35 19.32
C ALA A 23 14.20 11.81 17.96
N SER A 24 14.63 10.56 17.96
CA SER A 24 14.85 9.81 16.74
C SER A 24 13.53 9.89 16.03
N ALA A 25 13.48 10.59 14.90
CA ALA A 25 12.38 10.43 13.96
C ALA A 25 12.35 8.93 13.67
N THR A 26 11.39 8.23 14.26
CA THR A 26 11.20 6.81 14.00
C THR A 26 10.94 6.73 12.51
N ARG A 27 11.89 6.16 11.77
CA ARG A 27 11.74 5.89 10.35
C ARG A 27 10.45 5.08 10.20
N PHE A 28 9.60 5.48 9.26
CA PHE A 28 8.34 4.80 8.99
C PHE A 28 8.59 3.30 8.83
N ALA A 29 7.91 2.51 9.65
CA ALA A 29 8.01 1.06 9.72
C ALA A 29 6.60 0.48 9.61
N PRO A 30 6.11 0.24 8.38
CA PRO A 30 4.77 -0.29 8.18
C PRO A 30 4.69 -1.74 8.69
N ALA A 31 3.48 -2.16 9.10
CA ALA A 31 3.25 -3.53 9.59
C ALA A 31 3.45 -4.56 8.46
N ASP A 32 2.89 -4.28 7.29
CA ASP A 32 3.14 -4.99 6.05
C ASP A 32 4.14 -4.22 5.18
N ASN A 33 5.12 -4.92 4.60
CA ASN A 33 6.14 -4.31 3.75
C ASN A 33 6.67 -5.30 2.71
N HIS A 34 5.98 -5.42 1.58
CA HIS A 34 6.40 -6.24 0.44
C HIS A 34 7.04 -5.34 -0.60
N LEU A 35 8.37 -5.43 -0.73
CA LEU A 35 9.14 -4.75 -1.78
C LEU A 35 9.73 -5.82 -2.70
N ILE A 36 9.15 -5.97 -3.89
CA ILE A 36 9.40 -7.10 -4.79
C ILE A 36 9.99 -6.61 -6.10
N ALA A 37 11.13 -7.15 -6.50
CA ALA A 37 11.74 -6.97 -7.82
C ALA A 37 11.36 -8.16 -8.71
N CYS A 38 10.36 -7.96 -9.58
CA CYS A 38 9.74 -9.01 -10.37
C CYS A 38 10.65 -9.47 -11.51
N GLY A 39 10.93 -10.78 -11.57
CA GLY A 39 11.82 -11.35 -12.58
C GLY A 39 13.32 -11.18 -12.27
N ALA A 40 13.68 -10.49 -11.19
CA ALA A 40 15.06 -10.41 -10.73
C ALA A 40 15.55 -11.76 -10.17
N THR A 41 16.83 -12.05 -10.33
CA THR A 41 17.47 -13.28 -9.78
C THR A 41 18.18 -13.03 -8.45
N ALA A 42 18.35 -11.76 -8.07
CA ALA A 42 19.00 -11.35 -6.83
C ALA A 42 18.29 -10.12 -6.24
N PRO A 43 18.42 -9.88 -4.93
CA PRO A 43 17.90 -8.66 -4.30
C PRO A 43 18.47 -7.39 -4.92
N VAL A 44 17.61 -6.38 -5.07
CA VAL A 44 17.97 -5.06 -5.61
C VAL A 44 17.94 -4.05 -4.47
N VAL A 45 19.02 -3.31 -4.27
CA VAL A 45 19.08 -2.21 -3.30
C VAL A 45 19.10 -0.89 -4.05
N LEU A 46 18.14 -0.02 -3.75
CA LEU A 46 18.07 1.31 -4.34
C LEU A 46 19.18 2.19 -3.75
N PRO A 47 20.05 2.80 -4.59
CA PRO A 47 21.14 3.62 -4.09
C PRO A 47 20.66 4.95 -3.48
N GLU A 48 19.49 5.43 -3.90
CA GLU A 48 18.96 6.73 -3.47
C GLU A 48 18.39 6.71 -2.06
N ASP A 49 17.68 5.64 -1.68
CA ASP A 49 16.95 5.56 -0.41
C ASP A 49 17.27 4.32 0.44
N GLY A 50 18.13 3.43 -0.07
CA GLY A 50 18.58 2.23 0.62
C GLY A 50 17.53 1.12 0.72
N ARG A 51 16.35 1.26 0.11
CA ARG A 51 15.33 0.21 0.14
C ARG A 51 15.81 -1.03 -0.58
N ARG A 52 15.55 -2.18 0.04
CA ARG A 52 15.91 -3.50 -0.49
C ARG A 52 14.66 -4.21 -0.99
N PHE A 53 14.65 -4.49 -2.29
CA PHE A 53 13.64 -5.26 -2.97
C PHE A 53 14.14 -6.70 -3.13
N VAL A 54 13.28 -7.68 -2.85
CA VAL A 54 13.60 -9.11 -2.97
C VAL A 54 13.06 -9.67 -4.29
N PRO A 55 13.68 -10.72 -4.85
CA PRO A 55 13.10 -11.45 -5.98
C PRO A 55 11.68 -11.94 -5.69
N ASP A 56 10.86 -12.00 -6.73
CA ASP A 56 9.51 -12.56 -6.66
C ASP A 56 9.47 -14.10 -6.61
N THR A 57 10.64 -14.73 -6.70
CA THR A 57 10.83 -16.17 -6.52
C THR A 57 11.46 -16.47 -5.16
N GLY A 58 10.94 -17.47 -4.45
CA GLY A 58 11.48 -17.90 -3.15
C GLY A 58 11.14 -16.99 -1.96
N CYS A 59 10.27 -15.99 -2.13
CA CYS A 59 9.79 -15.15 -1.03
C CYS A 59 8.62 -15.85 -0.31
N ALA A 60 8.75 -16.15 0.98
CA ALA A 60 7.75 -16.93 1.73
C ALA A 60 6.40 -16.21 1.89
N SER A 61 6.41 -14.86 1.92
CA SER A 61 5.21 -14.03 2.08
C SER A 61 4.50 -13.69 0.77
N VAL A 62 5.01 -14.21 -0.35
CA VAL A 62 4.52 -13.95 -1.71
C VAL A 62 4.33 -15.28 -2.42
N ARG A 63 3.10 -15.55 -2.87
CA ARG A 63 2.81 -16.74 -3.67
C ARG A 63 2.38 -16.35 -5.07
N LEU A 64 3.20 -16.65 -6.07
CA LEU A 64 2.84 -16.49 -7.47
C LEU A 64 2.01 -17.70 -7.94
N ARG A 65 0.80 -17.45 -8.43
CA ARG A 65 -0.10 -18.44 -9.05
C ARG A 65 -0.23 -18.13 -10.54
N SER A 66 -0.02 -19.14 -11.38
CA SER A 66 -0.19 -19.02 -12.83
C SER A 66 -0.61 -20.36 -13.41
N THR A 67 -1.41 -20.35 -14.49
CA THR A 67 -1.79 -21.57 -15.23
C THR A 67 -0.77 -21.99 -16.27
N ALA A 68 0.18 -21.12 -16.60
CA ALA A 68 1.28 -21.40 -17.51
C ALA A 68 2.62 -20.96 -16.90
N PRO A 69 3.76 -21.43 -17.45
CA PRO A 69 5.07 -20.94 -17.05
C PRO A 69 5.14 -19.41 -17.17
N THR A 70 5.63 -18.77 -16.12
CA THR A 70 5.93 -17.34 -16.15
C THR A 70 7.40 -17.17 -16.50
N LEU A 71 7.74 -16.12 -17.26
CA LEU A 71 9.10 -15.94 -17.76
C LEU A 71 9.76 -14.72 -17.11
N PRO A 72 11.00 -14.85 -16.60
CA PRO A 72 11.83 -13.68 -16.36
C PRO A 72 12.18 -13.11 -17.73
N SER A 73 12.08 -11.80 -17.86
CA SER A 73 12.54 -11.09 -19.04
C SER A 73 13.49 -9.98 -18.59
N ALA A 74 14.58 -9.83 -19.31
CA ALA A 74 15.56 -8.79 -19.11
C ALA A 74 15.87 -8.15 -20.47
N PRO A 75 16.25 -6.87 -20.50
CA PRO A 75 16.68 -6.23 -21.75
C PRO A 75 17.96 -6.88 -22.29
N ASP A 76 18.17 -6.75 -23.60
CA ASP A 76 19.41 -7.18 -24.24
C ASP A 76 20.62 -6.46 -23.61
N ALA A 77 21.77 -7.13 -23.56
CA ALA A 77 22.98 -6.55 -22.98
C ALA A 77 23.46 -5.25 -23.68
N ALA A 78 23.02 -5.02 -24.92
CA ALA A 78 23.31 -3.82 -25.69
C ALA A 78 22.27 -2.69 -25.50
N ALA A 79 21.20 -2.93 -24.74
CA ALA A 79 20.16 -1.94 -24.49
C ALA A 79 20.69 -0.80 -23.59
N PRO A 80 20.08 0.41 -23.68
CA PRO A 80 20.38 1.49 -22.76
C PRO A 80 20.18 1.07 -21.29
N PRO A 81 20.93 1.67 -20.35
CA PRO A 81 20.74 1.39 -18.94
C PRO A 81 19.31 1.71 -18.51
N PRO A 82 18.69 0.86 -17.67
CA PRO A 82 17.33 1.07 -17.22
C PRO A 82 17.24 2.34 -16.36
N PRO A 83 16.08 3.04 -16.37
CA PRO A 83 15.92 4.30 -15.63
C PRO A 83 15.96 4.13 -14.11
N SER A 84 15.79 2.90 -13.62
CA SER A 84 15.94 2.51 -12.22
C SER A 84 16.46 1.07 -12.17
N PRO A 85 17.24 0.69 -11.14
CA PRO A 85 17.59 -0.71 -10.90
C PRO A 85 16.38 -1.67 -10.84
N LEU A 86 15.20 -1.18 -10.43
CA LEU A 86 13.95 -1.97 -10.43
C LEU A 86 13.44 -2.29 -11.83
N HIS A 87 13.90 -1.56 -12.84
CA HIS A 87 13.50 -1.74 -14.23
C HIS A 87 14.48 -2.62 -15.02
N ALA A 88 15.45 -3.24 -14.34
CA ALA A 88 16.44 -4.12 -14.98
C ALA A 88 15.85 -5.49 -15.40
N ALA A 89 14.71 -5.88 -14.85
CA ALA A 89 14.00 -7.10 -15.21
C ALA A 89 12.49 -6.89 -15.13
N ALA A 90 11.74 -7.83 -15.71
CA ALA A 90 10.30 -7.96 -15.54
C ALA A 90 9.89 -9.43 -15.43
N ARG A 91 8.77 -9.67 -14.76
CA ARG A 91 8.01 -10.92 -14.87
C ARG A 91 7.00 -10.74 -16.00
N VAL A 92 6.93 -11.72 -16.90
CA VAL A 92 5.97 -11.74 -18.02
C VAL A 92 4.97 -12.89 -17.87
N PHE A 93 3.70 -12.59 -18.12
CA PHE A 93 2.57 -13.51 -18.07
C PHE A 93 1.90 -13.61 -19.45
N SER A 94 1.85 -14.82 -20.00
CA SER A 94 1.11 -15.11 -21.24
C SER A 94 -0.34 -15.52 -21.00
N CYS A 95 -0.71 -15.69 -19.73
CA CYS A 95 -2.05 -16.04 -19.29
C CYS A 95 -2.36 -15.35 -17.96
N HIS A 96 -3.57 -15.59 -17.45
CA HIS A 96 -3.98 -15.14 -16.13
C HIS A 96 -2.98 -15.60 -15.04
N ALA A 97 -2.48 -14.64 -14.28
CA ALA A 97 -1.56 -14.86 -13.16
C ALA A 97 -1.90 -13.95 -11.98
N SER A 98 -1.56 -14.37 -10.77
CA SER A 98 -1.81 -13.60 -9.56
C SER A 98 -0.69 -13.74 -8.55
N TYR A 99 -0.37 -12.66 -7.84
CA TYR A 99 0.45 -12.69 -6.64
C TYR A 99 -0.47 -12.64 -5.41
N ASP A 100 -0.36 -13.63 -4.52
CA ASP A 100 -0.91 -13.50 -3.17
C ASP A 100 0.15 -12.88 -2.26
N LEU A 101 -0.17 -11.74 -1.69
CA LEU A 101 0.68 -10.99 -0.77
C LEU A 101 0.07 -11.10 0.63
N ALA A 102 0.79 -11.69 1.58
CA ALA A 102 0.28 -11.87 2.95
C ALA A 102 0.03 -10.52 3.64
N ILE A 103 -1.07 -10.40 4.38
CA ILE A 103 -1.48 -9.17 5.09
C ILE A 103 -1.55 -9.47 6.57
N THR A 104 -0.73 -8.76 7.33
CA THR A 104 -0.63 -8.84 8.78
C THR A 104 -1.60 -7.87 9.44
N ARG A 105 -1.73 -6.65 8.89
CA ARG A 105 -2.62 -5.62 9.41
C ARG A 105 -3.64 -5.22 8.34
N ARG A 106 -4.87 -5.71 8.50
CA ARG A 106 -6.02 -5.25 7.71
C ARG A 106 -6.20 -3.74 7.80
N GLY A 107 -6.75 -3.17 6.73
CA GLY A 107 -6.96 -1.74 6.58
C GLY A 107 -6.32 -1.19 5.32
N ARG A 108 -5.95 0.09 5.34
CA ARG A 108 -5.47 0.81 4.16
C ARG A 108 -4.04 0.41 3.81
N HIS A 109 -3.80 0.18 2.53
CA HIS A 109 -2.48 -0.12 2.00
C HIS A 109 -2.14 0.79 0.83
N VAL A 110 -0.86 1.10 0.67
CA VAL A 110 -0.32 1.69 -0.55
C VAL A 110 0.20 0.56 -1.43
N LEU A 111 -0.29 0.50 -2.67
CA LEU A 111 0.18 -0.40 -3.72
C LEU A 111 0.85 0.43 -4.81
N ARG A 112 2.12 0.16 -5.13
CA ARG A 112 2.81 0.73 -6.29
C ARG A 112 3.22 -0.36 -7.26
N LEU A 113 2.89 -0.13 -8.53
CA LEU A 113 3.22 -1.03 -9.63
C LEU A 113 4.17 -0.32 -10.59
N HIS A 114 5.35 -0.90 -10.80
CA HIS A 114 6.39 -0.35 -11.67
C HIS A 114 6.37 -1.07 -13.02
N PHE A 115 6.26 -0.30 -14.10
CA PHE A 115 6.27 -0.80 -15.46
C PHE A 115 7.32 -0.08 -16.30
N TYR A 116 8.19 -0.83 -16.96
CA TYR A 116 9.15 -0.35 -17.94
C TYR A 116 9.17 -1.27 -19.16
N PRO A 117 8.64 -0.83 -20.31
CA PRO A 117 8.55 -1.63 -21.53
C PRO A 117 9.89 -1.61 -22.29
N PHE A 118 10.88 -2.36 -21.80
CA PHE A 118 12.23 -2.35 -22.38
C PHE A 118 12.36 -3.05 -23.75
N SER A 119 11.28 -3.61 -24.30
CA SER A 119 11.25 -4.22 -25.63
C SER A 119 9.95 -3.85 -26.37
N PRO A 120 9.94 -3.89 -27.72
CA PRO A 120 8.73 -3.62 -28.50
C PRO A 120 7.56 -4.55 -28.15
N ALA A 121 7.84 -5.80 -27.79
CA ALA A 121 6.82 -6.76 -27.36
C ALA A 121 6.14 -6.32 -26.05
N LEU A 122 6.91 -5.82 -25.08
CA LEU A 122 6.35 -5.27 -23.83
C LEU A 122 5.63 -3.93 -24.06
N ALA A 123 6.12 -3.10 -24.99
CA ALA A 123 5.45 -1.85 -25.34
C ALA A 123 4.09 -2.08 -26.04
N ALA A 124 3.96 -3.19 -26.78
CA ALA A 124 2.71 -3.62 -27.42
C ALA A 124 1.80 -4.46 -26.50
N ALA A 125 2.27 -4.82 -25.30
CA ALA A 125 1.51 -5.62 -24.35
C ALA A 125 0.27 -4.86 -23.86
N ARG A 126 -0.86 -5.58 -23.78
CA ARG A 126 -2.16 -5.04 -23.43
C ARG A 126 -2.86 -5.97 -22.46
N PHE A 127 -3.17 -5.47 -21.27
CA PHE A 127 -3.61 -6.30 -20.15
C PHE A 127 -4.42 -5.53 -19.12
N HIS A 128 -5.08 -6.25 -18.23
CA HIS A 128 -5.81 -5.72 -17.09
C HIS A 128 -5.08 -6.04 -15.79
N VAL A 129 -5.24 -5.19 -14.78
CA VAL A 129 -4.73 -5.42 -13.43
C VAL A 129 -5.85 -5.23 -12.43
N GLY A 130 -6.03 -6.22 -11.55
CA GLY A 130 -6.97 -6.17 -10.44
C GLY A 130 -6.28 -6.40 -9.10
N ALA A 131 -6.78 -5.78 -8.04
CA ALA A 131 -6.34 -6.03 -6.67
C ALA A 131 -7.48 -5.84 -5.69
N ALA A 132 -7.53 -6.64 -4.62
CA ALA A 132 -8.53 -6.52 -3.54
C ALA A 132 -9.99 -6.48 -4.05
N GLY A 133 -10.29 -7.18 -5.15
CA GLY A 133 -11.62 -7.15 -5.76
C GLY A 133 -11.93 -5.88 -6.55
N PHE A 134 -10.95 -5.07 -6.91
CA PHE A 134 -11.12 -3.89 -7.75
C PHE A 134 -10.34 -4.02 -9.05
N LEU A 135 -10.93 -3.59 -10.17
CA LEU A 135 -10.23 -3.40 -11.44
C LEU A 135 -9.45 -2.07 -11.36
N LEU A 136 -8.13 -2.17 -11.21
CA LEU A 136 -7.25 -1.00 -11.06
C LEU A 136 -6.84 -0.43 -12.41
N LEU A 137 -6.50 -1.29 -13.36
CA LEU A 137 -6.07 -0.89 -14.70
C LEU A 137 -6.84 -1.71 -15.73
N HIS A 138 -7.53 -1.02 -16.63
CA HIS A 138 -8.28 -1.64 -17.71
C HIS A 138 -7.60 -1.35 -19.04
N ASN A 139 -7.38 -2.40 -19.85
CA ASN A 139 -6.82 -2.23 -21.18
C ASN A 139 -5.53 -1.35 -21.14
N PHE A 140 -4.63 -1.76 -20.27
CA PHE A 140 -3.44 -1.00 -19.95
C PHE A 140 -2.34 -1.32 -20.96
N THR A 141 -1.73 -0.27 -21.49
CA THR A 141 -0.54 -0.33 -22.35
C THR A 141 0.49 0.65 -21.81
N VAL A 142 1.77 0.35 -22.02
CA VAL A 142 2.87 1.14 -21.47
C VAL A 142 3.84 1.49 -22.59
N SER A 143 3.99 2.78 -22.88
CA SER A 143 4.93 3.28 -23.88
C SER A 143 6.23 3.83 -23.29
N SER A 144 6.23 4.14 -21.99
CA SER A 144 7.37 4.73 -21.26
C SER A 144 7.34 4.28 -19.79
N PRO A 145 8.47 4.34 -19.06
CA PRO A 145 8.50 3.93 -17.67
C PRO A 145 7.45 4.67 -16.83
N VAL A 146 6.64 3.93 -16.08
CA VAL A 146 5.54 4.48 -15.28
C VAL A 146 5.41 3.73 -13.96
N VAL A 147 5.09 4.48 -12.91
CA VAL A 147 4.70 3.94 -11.60
C VAL A 147 3.24 4.29 -11.36
N LYS A 148 2.40 3.28 -11.15
CA LYS A 148 0.99 3.44 -10.76
C LYS A 148 0.88 3.27 -9.25
N GLU A 149 0.36 4.29 -8.56
CA GLU A 149 0.21 4.30 -7.10
C GLU A 149 -1.27 4.30 -6.72
N PHE A 150 -1.65 3.33 -5.89
CA PHE A 150 -3.01 3.16 -5.40
C PHE A 150 -3.05 3.14 -3.87
N LEU A 151 -4.09 3.75 -3.29
CA LEU A 151 -4.49 3.51 -1.91
C LEU A 151 -5.77 2.69 -1.91
N LEU A 152 -5.76 1.56 -1.22
CA LEU A 152 -6.88 0.62 -1.26
C LEU A 152 -7.12 -0.03 0.11
N PRO A 153 -8.38 -0.28 0.49
CA PRO A 153 -8.71 -1.05 1.68
C PRO A 153 -8.44 -2.55 1.45
N VAL A 154 -7.90 -3.22 2.46
CA VAL A 154 -7.62 -4.66 2.46
C VAL A 154 -8.16 -5.28 3.74
N ASP A 155 -9.26 -6.01 3.61
CA ASP A 155 -9.98 -6.62 4.75
C ASP A 155 -9.73 -8.14 4.87
N THR A 156 -8.83 -8.67 4.04
CA THR A 156 -8.45 -10.08 3.97
C THR A 156 -7.02 -10.28 4.46
N ASP A 157 -6.67 -11.51 4.83
CA ASP A 157 -5.32 -11.88 5.31
C ASP A 157 -4.30 -12.06 4.17
N ALA A 158 -4.77 -11.92 2.92
CA ALA A 158 -3.93 -11.88 1.74
C ALA A 158 -4.57 -10.94 0.71
N LEU A 159 -3.75 -10.14 0.03
CA LEU A 159 -4.12 -9.39 -1.15
C LEU A 159 -3.78 -10.20 -2.40
N ALA A 160 -4.76 -10.51 -3.22
CA ALA A 160 -4.56 -11.07 -4.55
C ALA A 160 -4.37 -9.92 -5.56
N LEU A 161 -3.20 -9.86 -6.18
CA LEU A 161 -2.86 -8.93 -7.27
C LEU A 161 -2.83 -9.70 -8.59
N THR A 162 -3.84 -9.50 -9.41
CA THR A 162 -4.12 -10.31 -10.59
C THR A 162 -3.82 -9.56 -11.88
N PHE A 163 -3.15 -10.24 -12.81
CA PHE A 163 -2.80 -9.77 -14.14
C PHE A 163 -3.49 -10.62 -15.20
N VAL A 164 -4.21 -9.98 -16.12
CA VAL A 164 -4.98 -10.64 -17.17
C VAL A 164 -4.60 -10.08 -18.54
N PRO A 165 -3.78 -10.78 -19.33
CA PRO A 165 -3.50 -10.40 -20.70
C PRO A 165 -4.76 -10.42 -21.57
N GLU A 166 -4.87 -9.51 -22.54
CA GLU A 166 -5.86 -9.66 -23.60
C GLU A 166 -5.53 -10.86 -24.52
N PRO A 167 -6.51 -11.41 -25.25
CA PRO A 167 -6.27 -12.52 -26.17
C PRO A 167 -5.14 -12.22 -27.17
N GLY A 168 -4.13 -13.09 -27.21
CA GLY A 168 -2.95 -12.91 -28.08
C GLY A 168 -1.92 -11.89 -27.58
N SER A 169 -2.10 -11.34 -26.37
CA SER A 169 -1.16 -10.40 -25.73
C SER A 169 -0.45 -11.03 -24.52
N ALA A 170 0.30 -10.19 -23.80
CA ALA A 170 0.96 -10.54 -22.54
C ALA A 170 0.69 -9.45 -21.49
N ALA A 171 0.92 -9.80 -20.22
CA ALA A 171 1.01 -8.86 -19.11
C ALA A 171 2.43 -8.89 -18.55
N PHE A 172 2.89 -7.79 -17.97
CA PHE A 172 4.20 -7.74 -17.34
C PHE A 172 4.24 -6.78 -16.16
N ILE A 173 5.20 -6.98 -15.28
CA ILE A 173 5.46 -6.11 -14.13
C ILE A 173 6.96 -6.15 -13.79
N ASN A 174 7.54 -4.99 -13.47
CA ASN A 174 8.97 -4.88 -13.10
C ASN A 174 9.18 -4.92 -11.58
N ALA A 175 8.32 -4.24 -10.83
CA ALA A 175 8.37 -4.27 -9.37
C ALA A 175 7.01 -3.99 -8.74
N ILE A 176 6.83 -4.50 -7.52
CA ILE A 176 5.65 -4.30 -6.69
C ILE A 176 6.10 -3.74 -5.34
N GLU A 177 5.48 -2.65 -4.90
CA GLU A 177 5.52 -2.21 -3.51
C GLU A 177 4.12 -2.36 -2.92
N LEU A 178 3.99 -3.08 -1.81
CA LEU A 178 2.76 -3.13 -1.02
C LEU A 178 3.11 -2.95 0.44
N PHE A 179 2.61 -1.89 1.07
CA PHE A 179 2.86 -1.66 2.49
C PHE A 179 1.63 -1.06 3.18
N SER A 180 1.47 -1.37 4.48
CA SER A 180 0.37 -0.80 5.26
C SER A 180 0.51 0.71 5.34
N ALA A 181 -0.57 1.43 5.10
CA ALA A 181 -0.65 2.87 5.26
C ALA A 181 -1.25 3.21 6.63
N PRO A 182 -0.90 4.36 7.22
CA PRO A 182 -1.69 4.94 8.30
C PRO A 182 -3.13 5.15 7.83
N GLU A 183 -4.09 4.82 8.69
CA GLU A 183 -5.53 4.98 8.40
C GLU A 183 -5.85 6.44 8.10
N GLU A 184 -5.09 7.34 8.72
CA GLU A 184 -5.29 8.79 8.70
C GLU A 184 -4.74 9.44 7.44
N LEU A 185 -4.13 8.68 6.54
CA LEU A 185 -3.68 9.17 5.25
C LEU A 185 -4.87 9.65 4.39
N VAL A 186 -6.06 9.05 4.55
CA VAL A 186 -7.31 9.57 3.97
C VAL A 186 -8.42 9.42 5.00
N GLY A 187 -8.89 10.54 5.54
CA GLY A 187 -10.01 10.56 6.48
C GLY A 187 -11.32 10.14 5.80
N ASP A 188 -12.33 9.75 6.58
CA ASP A 188 -13.60 9.26 6.04
C ASP A 188 -14.49 10.36 5.46
N VAL A 189 -14.21 11.62 5.82
CA VAL A 189 -15.04 12.79 5.54
C VAL A 189 -14.29 13.76 4.63
N GLY A 190 -14.99 14.30 3.62
CA GLY A 190 -14.49 15.37 2.77
C GLY A 190 -15.56 16.41 2.45
N THR A 191 -15.14 17.46 1.75
CA THR A 191 -16.02 18.51 1.25
C THR A 191 -16.41 18.21 -0.20
N LEU A 192 -17.67 17.91 -0.44
CA LEU A 192 -18.19 17.75 -1.80
C LEU A 192 -18.34 19.13 -2.44
N VAL A 193 -17.78 19.30 -3.63
CA VAL A 193 -17.96 20.48 -4.48
C VAL A 193 -18.67 20.01 -5.75
N ALA A 194 -19.99 20.19 -5.78
CA ALA A 194 -20.83 19.76 -6.89
C ALA A 194 -20.69 20.70 -8.09
N ALA A 195 -21.03 20.20 -9.29
CA ALA A 195 -20.93 20.94 -10.55
C ALA A 195 -21.89 22.16 -10.64
N ASP A 196 -22.94 22.20 -9.81
CA ASP A 196 -23.83 23.36 -9.68
C ASP A 196 -23.27 24.43 -8.71
N GLY A 197 -22.09 24.19 -8.12
CA GLY A 197 -21.45 25.03 -7.12
C GLY A 197 -21.93 24.79 -5.69
N THR A 198 -22.81 23.82 -5.46
CA THR A 198 -23.24 23.45 -4.11
C THR A 198 -22.07 22.80 -3.35
N VAL A 199 -21.82 23.31 -2.14
CA VAL A 199 -20.82 22.74 -1.23
C VAL A 199 -21.51 21.93 -0.15
N GLY A 200 -21.10 20.67 -0.02
CA GLY A 200 -21.67 19.74 0.93
C GLY A 200 -20.61 18.93 1.65
N ARG A 201 -21.09 18.02 2.50
CA ARG A 201 -20.26 17.00 3.14
C ARG A 201 -20.42 15.69 2.38
N THR A 202 -19.34 14.94 2.25
CA THR A 202 -19.36 13.55 1.78
C THR A 202 -18.61 12.68 2.78
N ASP A 203 -19.12 11.48 3.01
CA ASP A 203 -18.60 10.49 3.97
C ASP A 203 -18.25 9.19 3.22
N GLY A 204 -17.63 8.23 3.90
CA GLY A 204 -17.30 6.92 3.32
C GLY A 204 -16.03 6.91 2.46
N LEU A 205 -15.20 7.96 2.51
CA LEU A 205 -13.93 8.02 1.77
C LEU A 205 -12.94 6.94 2.21
N SER A 206 -13.05 6.47 3.46
CA SER A 206 -12.15 5.44 3.99
C SER A 206 -12.36 4.06 3.32
N SER A 207 -13.52 3.86 2.68
CA SER A 207 -13.85 2.64 1.91
C SER A 207 -13.48 2.71 0.43
N GLN A 208 -13.09 3.89 -0.07
CA GLN A 208 -12.80 4.09 -1.48
C GLN A 208 -11.37 3.71 -1.85
N VAL A 209 -11.18 3.38 -3.13
CA VAL A 209 -9.88 3.15 -3.77
C VAL A 209 -9.46 4.42 -4.49
N PHE A 210 -8.19 4.82 -4.32
CA PHE A 210 -7.63 6.05 -4.86
C PHE A 210 -6.43 5.76 -5.75
N GLU A 211 -6.38 6.29 -6.96
CA GLU A 211 -5.19 6.30 -7.82
C GLU A 211 -4.55 7.68 -7.69
N THR A 212 -3.32 7.75 -7.20
CA THR A 212 -2.63 9.04 -7.09
C THR A 212 -2.13 9.47 -8.47
N LEU A 213 -2.61 10.63 -8.95
CA LEU A 213 -2.22 11.21 -10.23
C LEU A 213 -1.18 12.33 -10.06
N TYR A 214 -1.37 13.17 -9.05
CA TYR A 214 -0.52 14.33 -8.81
C TYR A 214 -0.16 14.48 -7.35
N ARG A 215 1.09 14.90 -7.13
CA ARG A 215 1.64 15.24 -5.83
C ARG A 215 2.60 16.40 -5.98
N ILE A 216 2.17 17.57 -5.54
CA ILE A 216 2.77 18.87 -5.88
C ILE A 216 3.31 19.52 -4.62
N ASN A 217 4.61 19.84 -4.61
CA ASN A 217 5.23 20.68 -3.60
C ASN A 217 5.21 22.14 -4.10
N VAL A 218 4.32 22.95 -3.56
CA VAL A 218 4.05 24.30 -4.10
C VAL A 218 5.19 25.23 -3.75
N ALA A 219 5.82 25.78 -4.79
CA ALA A 219 7.03 26.60 -4.76
C ALA A 219 8.26 25.95 -4.08
N GLY A 220 8.13 24.69 -3.66
CA GLY A 220 9.18 23.91 -3.05
C GLY A 220 10.03 23.15 -4.05
N ARG A 221 11.11 22.57 -3.54
CA ARG A 221 11.98 21.67 -4.32
C ARG A 221 11.34 20.30 -4.46
N LYS A 222 11.78 19.53 -5.45
CA LYS A 222 11.38 18.13 -5.60
C LYS A 222 11.69 17.35 -4.31
N VAL A 223 10.69 16.66 -3.78
CA VAL A 223 10.82 15.69 -2.68
C VAL A 223 10.90 14.30 -3.34
N THR A 224 11.85 13.49 -2.93
CA THR A 224 12.14 12.15 -3.43
C THR A 224 11.82 11.11 -2.35
N PRO A 225 11.80 9.82 -2.68
CA PRO A 225 11.59 8.78 -1.69
C PRO A 225 12.55 8.83 -0.48
N PHE A 226 13.77 9.35 -0.68
CA PHE A 226 14.77 9.49 0.38
C PHE A 226 14.35 10.47 1.49
N ASN A 227 13.62 11.55 1.13
CA ASN A 227 13.25 12.61 2.05
C ASN A 227 11.73 12.74 2.26
N ASP A 228 10.98 11.71 1.88
CA ASP A 228 9.56 11.51 2.18
C ASP A 228 9.38 10.36 3.19
N THR A 229 8.33 10.44 4.00
CA THR A 229 8.02 9.46 5.05
C THR A 229 7.40 8.17 4.52
N LEU A 230 6.78 8.20 3.34
CA LEU A 230 6.10 7.06 2.69
C LEU A 230 6.71 6.77 1.31
N TRP A 231 7.97 7.17 1.09
CA TRP A 231 8.70 7.00 -0.16
C TRP A 231 7.99 7.63 -1.38
N ARG A 232 7.22 8.69 -1.18
CA ARG A 232 6.51 9.41 -2.24
C ARG A 232 7.44 10.40 -2.96
N THR A 233 7.06 10.78 -4.17
CA THR A 233 7.72 11.86 -4.91
C THR A 233 6.77 13.06 -5.02
N TRP A 234 7.23 14.24 -4.60
CA TRP A 234 6.51 15.50 -4.79
C TRP A 234 7.26 16.36 -5.80
N VAL A 235 6.57 16.89 -6.81
CA VAL A 235 7.18 17.73 -7.86
C VAL A 235 6.82 19.20 -7.68
N ASN A 236 7.68 20.09 -8.17
CA ASN A 236 7.40 21.53 -8.12
C ASN A 236 6.15 21.90 -8.94
N ASP A 237 5.42 22.93 -8.50
CA ASP A 237 4.16 23.39 -9.07
C ASP A 237 4.28 24.14 -10.41
N GLY A 238 5.48 24.61 -10.78
CA GLY A 238 5.66 25.60 -11.84
C GLY A 238 5.01 25.27 -13.19
N ARG A 239 5.03 23.98 -13.59
CA ARG A 239 4.43 23.54 -14.87
C ARG A 239 2.89 23.42 -14.85
N PHE A 240 2.29 23.55 -13.67
CA PHE A 240 0.85 23.42 -13.47
C PHE A 240 0.16 24.75 -13.24
N LEU A 241 0.91 25.85 -13.15
CA LEU A 241 0.35 27.19 -13.04
C LEU A 241 -0.36 27.55 -14.35
N VAL A 242 -1.64 27.89 -14.26
CA VAL A 242 -2.42 28.42 -15.39
C VAL A 242 -2.14 29.91 -15.46
N ASP A 243 -1.76 30.38 -16.65
CA ASP A 243 -1.19 31.71 -16.94
C ASP A 243 -1.63 32.79 -15.95
N THR A 244 -0.78 33.02 -14.95
CA THR A 244 -0.96 34.07 -13.97
C THR A 244 -0.44 35.34 -14.63
N GLY A 245 -1.36 36.17 -15.15
CA GLY A 245 -1.04 37.56 -15.50
C GLY A 245 -0.16 38.14 -14.40
N SER A 246 1.11 38.35 -14.72
CA SER A 246 2.25 38.29 -13.81
C SER A 246 2.28 39.49 -12.87
N SER A 247 1.42 39.51 -11.86
CA SER A 247 1.42 40.52 -10.80
C SER A 247 0.56 40.06 -9.63
N GLY A 248 1.09 39.19 -8.75
CA GLY A 248 0.36 38.89 -7.51
C GLY A 248 0.79 37.71 -6.65
N SER A 249 1.72 36.85 -7.09
CA SER A 249 2.17 35.71 -6.27
C SER A 249 3.60 35.89 -5.73
N THR A 250 3.84 35.43 -4.51
CA THR A 250 5.17 35.46 -3.85
C THR A 250 5.52 34.06 -3.34
N VAL A 251 6.79 33.67 -3.46
CA VAL A 251 7.29 32.37 -2.99
C VAL A 251 7.92 32.52 -1.61
N TRP A 252 7.65 31.56 -0.73
CA TRP A 252 8.13 31.52 0.64
C TRP A 252 8.89 30.23 0.91
N SER A 253 9.89 30.34 1.79
CA SER A 253 10.63 29.21 2.33
C SER A 253 10.82 29.41 3.83
N PHE A 254 10.76 28.33 4.59
CA PHE A 254 10.81 28.35 6.04
C PHE A 254 11.90 27.42 6.57
N GLY A 255 12.89 28.01 7.24
CA GLY A 255 13.97 27.24 7.89
C GLY A 255 13.64 26.79 9.31
N GLY A 256 12.47 27.14 9.84
CA GLY A 256 12.05 26.78 11.19
C GLY A 256 11.48 25.37 11.27
N ARG A 257 11.10 24.97 12.49
CA ARG A 257 10.49 23.66 12.75
C ARG A 257 8.99 23.69 12.49
N ILE A 258 8.50 22.75 11.70
CA ILE A 258 7.06 22.54 11.50
C ILE A 258 6.46 21.94 12.78
N ALA A 259 5.40 22.57 13.29
CA ALA A 259 4.77 22.28 14.56
C ALA A 259 3.66 21.21 14.40
N TYR A 260 4.05 19.98 14.08
CA TYR A 260 3.10 18.86 14.09
C TYR A 260 2.52 18.66 15.50
N PRO A 261 1.20 18.62 15.66
CA PRO A 261 0.55 18.38 16.94
C PRO A 261 0.96 17.03 17.54
N LYS A 262 1.38 17.05 18.80
CA LYS A 262 1.76 15.83 19.52
C LYS A 262 0.57 14.88 19.62
N GLY A 263 0.76 13.63 19.18
CA GLY A 263 -0.26 12.58 19.28
C GLY A 263 -1.43 12.73 18.30
N SER A 264 -1.42 13.73 17.42
CA SER A 264 -2.41 13.80 16.35
C SER A 264 -2.14 12.69 15.35
N ARG A 265 -3.20 11.96 15.02
CA ARG A 265 -3.14 10.98 13.95
C ARG A 265 -3.47 11.61 12.59
N LEU A 266 -4.32 12.64 12.57
CA LEU A 266 -4.71 13.37 11.36
C LEU A 266 -3.61 14.29 10.83
N MET A 267 -2.71 14.77 11.68
CA MET A 267 -1.64 15.70 11.30
C MET A 267 -0.28 15.12 11.70
N SER A 268 0.17 14.14 10.91
CA SER A 268 1.42 13.43 11.08
C SER A 268 2.39 13.69 9.93
N ARG A 269 3.65 13.28 10.10
CA ARG A 269 4.66 13.42 9.04
C ARG A 269 4.36 12.51 7.86
N GLU A 270 3.65 11.41 8.11
CA GLU A 270 3.18 10.46 7.11
C GLU A 270 2.16 11.10 6.16
N VAL A 271 1.33 12.03 6.64
CA VAL A 271 0.41 12.80 5.77
C VAL A 271 1.20 13.62 4.75
N ALA A 272 2.17 14.41 5.18
CA ALA A 272 3.17 15.03 4.31
C ALA A 272 4.41 15.44 5.14
N PRO A 273 5.63 15.34 4.58
CA PRO A 273 6.88 15.62 5.30
C PRO A 273 7.14 17.13 5.49
N ASP A 274 8.14 17.47 6.31
CA ASP A 274 8.58 18.86 6.52
C ASP A 274 8.86 19.60 5.21
N ASN A 275 9.48 18.90 4.25
CA ASN A 275 9.90 19.45 2.96
C ASN A 275 8.72 19.89 2.07
N VAL A 276 7.49 19.54 2.45
CA VAL A 276 6.27 19.96 1.79
C VAL A 276 5.68 21.19 2.48
N TYR A 277 5.69 21.23 3.82
CA TYR A 277 5.12 22.35 4.58
C TYR A 277 6.08 23.53 4.76
N ASN A 278 7.36 23.39 4.42
CA ASN A 278 8.36 24.44 4.56
C ASN A 278 8.49 25.36 3.34
N SER A 279 7.66 25.17 2.32
CA SER A 279 7.52 26.07 1.18
C SER A 279 6.06 26.43 0.95
N ALA A 280 5.82 27.61 0.39
CA ALA A 280 4.49 28.04 0.00
C ALA A 280 4.55 29.04 -1.16
N ARG A 281 3.45 29.13 -1.90
CA ARG A 281 3.16 30.26 -2.79
C ARG A 281 2.01 31.05 -2.22
N SER A 282 2.20 32.35 -1.99
CA SER A 282 1.17 33.25 -1.53
C SER A 282 0.59 34.10 -2.66
N VAL A 283 -0.55 34.71 -2.40
CA VAL A 283 -1.26 35.65 -3.28
C VAL A 283 -1.56 36.96 -2.54
N ARG A 284 -1.58 38.08 -3.28
CA ARG A 284 -2.05 39.39 -2.81
C ARG A 284 -3.55 39.40 -2.54
N SER A 285 -4.06 40.40 -1.81
CA SER A 285 -5.48 40.53 -1.43
C SER A 285 -6.45 40.74 -2.61
N ASP A 286 -5.95 41.20 -3.74
CA ASP A 286 -6.69 41.47 -4.97
C ASP A 286 -6.34 40.51 -6.12
N GLY A 287 -5.48 39.52 -5.85
CA GLY A 287 -4.98 38.58 -6.85
C GLY A 287 -5.56 37.17 -6.69
N ASN A 288 -5.24 36.32 -7.66
CA ASN A 288 -5.45 34.88 -7.59
C ASN A 288 -4.20 34.12 -8.04
N VAL A 289 -4.11 32.85 -7.65
CA VAL A 289 -3.21 31.87 -8.24
C VAL A 289 -4.02 30.64 -8.57
N THR A 290 -3.88 30.14 -9.79
CA THR A 290 -4.62 28.98 -10.29
C THR A 290 -3.67 27.92 -10.78
N TRP A 291 -3.92 26.68 -10.39
CA TRP A 291 -3.26 25.49 -10.91
C TRP A 291 -4.25 24.69 -11.77
N GLY A 292 -3.76 24.08 -12.84
CA GLY A 292 -4.54 23.28 -13.78
C GLY A 292 -3.87 21.92 -14.01
N PHE A 293 -4.66 20.86 -13.92
CA PHE A 293 -4.19 19.48 -13.96
C PHE A 293 -4.97 18.69 -15.02
N PRO A 294 -4.30 18.22 -16.08
CA PRO A 294 -4.91 17.28 -17.01
C PRO A 294 -5.31 15.98 -16.29
N VAL A 295 -6.58 15.63 -16.30
CA VAL A 295 -7.14 14.45 -15.64
C VAL A 295 -8.17 13.78 -16.55
N PRO A 296 -8.38 12.45 -16.46
CA PRO A 296 -9.47 11.79 -17.18
C PRO A 296 -10.85 12.42 -16.92
N ALA A 297 -11.58 12.74 -17.97
CA ALA A 297 -12.98 13.17 -17.86
C ALA A 297 -13.89 12.03 -17.35
N GLY A 298 -15.10 12.37 -16.92
CA GLY A 298 -16.11 11.42 -16.43
C GLY A 298 -15.69 10.65 -15.17
N SER A 299 -14.83 11.27 -14.34
CA SER A 299 -14.28 10.66 -13.14
C SER A 299 -14.42 11.58 -11.94
N ARG A 300 -14.43 10.96 -10.75
CA ARG A 300 -14.45 11.65 -9.46
C ARG A 300 -13.05 11.72 -8.88
N TYR A 301 -12.73 12.84 -8.24
CA TYR A 301 -11.41 13.11 -7.69
C TYR A 301 -11.48 13.58 -6.25
N LEU A 302 -10.54 13.10 -5.45
CA LEU A 302 -10.17 13.69 -4.17
C LEU A 302 -9.00 14.66 -4.41
N VAL A 303 -9.23 15.94 -4.17
CA VAL A 303 -8.24 17.01 -4.24
C VAL A 303 -7.91 17.42 -2.82
N ARG A 304 -6.70 17.10 -2.38
CA ARG A 304 -6.18 17.52 -1.08
C ARG A 304 -5.34 18.77 -1.23
N THR A 305 -5.66 19.80 -0.46
CA THR A 305 -4.81 20.99 -0.33
C THR A 305 -4.10 20.98 1.02
N HIS A 306 -2.81 21.25 1.03
CA HIS A 306 -2.00 21.31 2.23
C HIS A 306 -1.63 22.75 2.56
N PHE A 307 -1.83 23.11 3.82
CA PHE A 307 -1.54 24.42 4.37
C PHE A 307 -0.67 24.31 5.62
N CYS A 308 0.26 25.24 5.76
CA CYS A 308 1.04 25.47 6.96
C CYS A 308 1.45 26.94 6.95
N ASP A 309 0.97 27.71 7.92
CA ASP A 309 1.23 29.15 7.94
C ASP A 309 2.69 29.45 8.30
N ILE A 310 3.50 29.57 7.27
CA ILE A 310 4.90 29.99 7.33
C ILE A 310 5.09 31.44 6.86
N VAL A 311 4.00 32.16 6.65
CA VAL A 311 3.98 33.46 5.96
C VAL A 311 3.59 34.59 6.92
N SER A 312 2.58 34.36 7.76
CA SER A 312 2.07 35.35 8.71
C SER A 312 3.07 35.67 9.81
N LYS A 313 3.00 36.92 10.31
CA LYS A 313 3.75 37.33 11.51
C LYS A 313 2.96 37.13 12.81
N ALA A 314 1.64 37.00 12.71
CA ALA A 314 0.75 36.74 13.84
C ALA A 314 -0.49 35.98 13.37
N LEU A 315 -1.28 35.46 14.31
CA LEU A 315 -2.56 34.81 14.02
C LEU A 315 -3.61 35.81 13.49
N TYR A 316 -4.59 35.30 12.75
CA TYR A 316 -5.77 35.99 12.23
C TYR A 316 -5.43 37.14 11.28
N GLN A 317 -4.48 36.91 10.37
CA GLN A 317 -3.99 37.93 9.43
C GLN A 317 -4.40 37.70 7.98
N LEU A 318 -4.52 36.44 7.55
CA LEU A 318 -4.57 36.04 6.16
C LEU A 318 -5.90 35.34 5.88
N TYR A 319 -6.79 36.02 5.16
CA TYR A 319 -8.07 35.51 4.73
C TYR A 319 -8.07 35.33 3.22
N PHE A 320 -8.53 34.18 2.75
CA PHE A 320 -8.59 33.90 1.32
C PHE A 320 -9.67 32.88 0.99
N ASP A 321 -10.07 32.85 -0.27
CA ASP A 321 -11.06 31.92 -0.78
C ASP A 321 -10.37 30.77 -1.52
N ILE A 322 -10.93 29.57 -1.40
CA ILE A 322 -10.46 28.37 -2.09
C ILE A 322 -11.53 27.99 -3.12
N TYR A 323 -11.13 27.95 -4.38
CA TYR A 323 -11.98 27.53 -5.48
C TYR A 323 -11.49 26.19 -6.03
N VAL A 324 -12.42 25.24 -6.18
CA VAL A 324 -12.16 23.93 -6.77
C VAL A 324 -13.04 23.78 -7.99
N ASN A 325 -12.40 23.49 -9.12
CA ASN A 325 -13.00 23.37 -10.44
C ASN A 325 -13.93 24.53 -10.82
N GLY A 326 -13.55 25.76 -10.46
CA GLY A 326 -14.32 26.98 -10.77
C GLY A 326 -15.38 27.36 -9.73
N HIS A 327 -15.66 26.49 -8.75
CA HIS A 327 -16.66 26.74 -7.71
C HIS A 327 -16.02 27.12 -6.38
N LEU A 328 -16.64 28.04 -5.64
CA LEU A 328 -16.18 28.46 -4.32
C LEU A 328 -16.40 27.33 -3.32
N ALA A 329 -15.31 26.72 -2.85
CA ALA A 329 -15.34 25.59 -1.92
C ALA A 329 -15.23 26.04 -0.45
N VAL A 330 -14.36 27.01 -0.17
CA VAL A 330 -14.19 27.59 1.18
C VAL A 330 -14.07 29.09 1.06
N LYS A 331 -14.86 29.82 1.86
CA LYS A 331 -14.87 31.28 1.87
C LYS A 331 -14.19 31.82 3.13
N TYR A 332 -13.39 32.87 2.98
CA TYR A 332 -12.67 33.56 4.05
C TYR A 332 -11.87 32.62 4.96
N PHE A 333 -11.20 31.64 4.36
CA PHE A 333 -10.36 30.71 5.07
C PHE A 333 -9.17 31.44 5.70
N ASP A 334 -9.02 31.27 7.01
CA ASP A 334 -7.82 31.62 7.78
C ASP A 334 -7.42 30.37 8.56
N ILE A 335 -6.25 29.82 8.24
CA ILE A 335 -5.77 28.58 8.87
C ILE A 335 -5.55 28.73 10.38
N SER A 336 -5.15 29.92 10.84
CA SER A 336 -4.82 30.15 12.24
C SER A 336 -6.06 30.10 13.14
N SER A 337 -7.24 30.36 12.58
CA SER A 337 -8.53 30.18 13.25
C SER A 337 -8.87 28.73 13.55
N VAL A 338 -8.33 27.80 12.74
CA VAL A 338 -8.54 26.36 12.91
C VAL A 338 -7.43 25.73 13.75
N THR A 339 -6.19 26.17 13.55
CA THR A 339 -5.01 25.54 14.14
C THR A 339 -4.55 26.19 15.45
N GLY A 340 -4.90 27.46 15.68
CA GLY A 340 -4.47 28.22 16.86
C GLY A 340 -2.98 28.52 16.94
N SER A 341 -2.20 28.20 15.89
CA SER A 341 -0.74 28.37 15.86
C SER A 341 -0.22 28.58 14.44
N LEU A 342 0.89 29.31 14.32
CA LEU A 342 1.67 29.35 13.08
C LEU A 342 2.51 28.08 12.92
N ALA A 343 3.02 27.85 11.71
CA ALA A 343 3.81 26.70 11.30
C ALA A 343 3.15 25.34 11.64
N TYR A 344 1.81 25.32 11.76
CA TYR A 344 1.03 24.14 12.09
C TYR A 344 0.43 23.55 10.80
N PRO A 345 0.71 22.28 10.47
CA PRO A 345 0.14 21.61 9.29
C PRO A 345 -1.37 21.43 9.37
N TYR A 346 -2.02 21.64 8.24
CA TYR A 346 -3.44 21.40 8.04
C TYR A 346 -3.68 20.98 6.60
N TYR A 347 -4.68 20.14 6.35
CA TYR A 347 -5.12 19.85 4.99
C TYR A 347 -6.65 19.93 4.89
N ILE A 348 -7.14 20.15 3.67
CA ILE A 348 -8.56 20.07 3.35
C ILE A 348 -8.72 19.14 2.16
N ASP A 349 -9.69 18.22 2.29
CA ASP A 349 -10.03 17.24 1.27
C ASP A 349 -11.31 17.66 0.55
N PHE A 350 -11.21 17.89 -0.76
CA PHE A 350 -12.34 18.19 -1.63
C PHE A 350 -12.65 17.00 -2.53
N VAL A 351 -13.93 16.70 -2.72
CA VAL A 351 -14.40 15.73 -3.69
C VAL A 351 -15.09 16.46 -4.82
N VAL A 352 -14.64 16.22 -6.05
CA VAL A 352 -15.14 16.91 -7.24
C VAL A 352 -15.29 15.94 -8.40
N ASP A 353 -16.36 16.11 -9.17
CA ASP A 353 -16.58 15.40 -10.43
C ASP A 353 -16.06 16.27 -11.58
N VAL A 354 -15.31 15.66 -12.51
CA VAL A 354 -14.80 16.35 -13.71
C VAL A 354 -15.49 15.74 -14.92
N GLU A 355 -16.46 16.47 -15.48
CA GLU A 355 -17.32 15.98 -16.57
C GLU A 355 -16.79 16.32 -17.98
N ASP A 356 -16.19 17.51 -18.17
CA ASP A 356 -15.80 18.05 -19.48
C ASP A 356 -14.29 17.90 -19.82
N GLU A 357 -13.62 18.93 -20.39
CA GLU A 357 -12.32 18.93 -21.09
C GLU A 357 -11.10 18.34 -20.35
N GLY A 358 -11.28 17.68 -19.21
CA GLY A 358 -10.25 16.90 -18.54
C GLY A 358 -9.17 17.78 -17.93
N ILE A 359 -9.52 19.00 -17.49
CA ILE A 359 -8.60 19.87 -16.73
C ILE A 359 -9.26 20.24 -15.41
N LEU A 360 -8.73 19.69 -14.31
CA LEU A 360 -9.12 20.05 -12.96
C LEU A 360 -8.38 21.33 -12.56
N LYS A 361 -9.13 22.38 -12.17
CA LYS A 361 -8.56 23.65 -11.71
C LYS A 361 -8.67 23.81 -10.20
N LEU A 362 -7.61 24.29 -9.56
CA LEU A 362 -7.60 24.72 -8.17
C LEU A 362 -7.16 26.18 -8.12
N ALA A 363 -7.87 27.05 -7.43
CA ALA A 363 -7.47 28.43 -7.28
C ALA A 363 -7.52 28.91 -5.83
N ILE A 364 -6.52 29.71 -5.47
CA ILE A 364 -6.48 30.47 -4.22
C ILE A 364 -6.67 31.94 -4.58
N VAL A 365 -7.70 32.57 -4.02
CA VAL A 365 -8.08 33.95 -4.32
C VAL A 365 -7.93 34.79 -3.05
N GLY A 366 -7.18 35.88 -3.13
CA GLY A 366 -7.01 36.78 -2.00
C GLY A 366 -8.32 37.48 -1.60
N SER A 367 -8.39 37.90 -0.35
CA SER A 367 -9.47 38.70 0.20
C SER A 367 -8.96 40.00 0.80
N LYS A 368 -9.68 41.09 0.53
CA LYS A 368 -9.49 42.40 1.17
C LYS A 368 -9.76 42.41 2.68
N MET A 369 -10.28 41.33 3.25
CA MET A 369 -10.37 41.15 4.70
C MET A 369 -9.00 40.90 5.36
N SER A 370 -7.99 40.51 4.58
CA SER A 370 -6.63 40.33 5.07
C SER A 370 -6.05 41.65 5.55
N ARG A 371 -5.21 41.58 6.60
CA ARG A 371 -4.57 42.78 7.18
C ARG A 371 -3.46 43.36 6.30
N SER A 372 -2.99 42.60 5.32
CA SER A 372 -1.92 42.99 4.39
C SER A 372 -2.45 42.96 2.96
N GLU A 373 -2.15 43.99 2.18
CA GLU A 373 -2.44 44.00 0.74
C GLU A 373 -1.43 43.15 -0.06
N GLN A 374 -0.24 42.91 0.50
CA GLN A 374 0.84 42.19 -0.17
C GLN A 374 0.67 40.67 -0.07
N VAL A 375 0.02 40.19 0.99
CA VAL A 375 -0.17 38.76 1.26
C VAL A 375 -1.56 38.58 1.87
N SER A 376 -2.32 37.64 1.31
CA SER A 376 -3.68 37.35 1.73
C SER A 376 -3.98 35.86 1.82
N GLY A 377 -3.51 35.05 0.86
CA GLY A 377 -3.68 33.61 0.89
C GLY A 377 -2.45 32.87 0.42
N PHE A 378 -2.38 31.57 0.65
CA PHE A 378 -1.24 30.75 0.27
C PHE A 378 -1.59 29.27 0.18
N LEU A 379 -0.68 28.49 -0.40
CA LEU A 379 -0.77 27.04 -0.49
C LEU A 379 0.63 26.41 -0.41
N ASN A 380 0.74 25.28 0.30
CA ASN A 380 2.01 24.57 0.49
C ASN A 380 2.11 23.32 -0.40
N ALA A 381 1.01 22.61 -0.62
CA ALA A 381 1.00 21.41 -1.46
C ALA A 381 -0.38 21.05 -2.01
N ILE A 382 -0.38 20.19 -3.03
CA ILE A 382 -1.58 19.63 -3.64
C ILE A 382 -1.38 18.13 -3.85
N GLU A 383 -2.35 17.30 -3.47
CA GLU A 383 -2.47 15.92 -3.96
C GLU A 383 -3.79 15.76 -4.74
N ILE A 384 -3.75 15.05 -5.86
CA ILE A 384 -4.94 14.72 -6.64
C ILE A 384 -4.97 13.22 -6.84
N MET A 385 -6.08 12.64 -6.37
CA MET A 385 -6.31 11.21 -6.41
C MET A 385 -7.63 10.93 -7.13
N ARG A 386 -7.60 10.07 -8.15
CA ARG A 386 -8.82 9.60 -8.82
C ARG A 386 -9.50 8.53 -7.96
N MET A 387 -10.81 8.65 -7.80
CA MET A 387 -11.61 7.72 -6.99
C MET A 387 -12.21 6.63 -7.89
N ASN A 388 -12.43 5.44 -7.32
CA ASN A 388 -13.20 4.40 -7.99
C ASN A 388 -14.65 4.84 -8.24
N LYS A 389 -15.27 4.25 -9.26
CA LYS A 389 -16.70 4.43 -9.53
C LYS A 389 -17.56 3.63 -8.57
N THR A 390 -18.83 4.03 -8.43
CA THR A 390 -19.85 3.38 -7.59
C THR A 390 -20.14 1.93 -7.98
N GLY A 391 -19.80 1.50 -9.21
CA GLY A 391 -19.92 0.11 -9.71
C GLY A 391 -18.69 -0.79 -9.50
N GLY A 392 -17.64 -0.27 -8.86
CA GLY A 392 -16.36 -0.96 -8.68
C GLY A 392 -15.40 -0.73 -9.86
N GLY A 393 -14.12 -0.49 -9.55
CA GLY A 393 -13.07 -0.24 -10.53
C GLY A 393 -12.78 1.25 -10.80
N MET A 394 -11.61 1.50 -11.39
CA MET A 394 -11.11 2.83 -11.74
C MET A 394 -11.37 3.23 -13.19
N ASP A 395 -11.32 2.25 -14.10
CA ASP A 395 -11.55 2.43 -15.53
C ASP A 395 -12.73 1.56 -16.02
N GLY A 396 -13.81 2.22 -16.45
CA GLY A 396 -14.99 1.59 -17.04
C GLY A 396 -16.04 1.10 -16.04
N ASP A 397 -17.23 0.79 -16.54
CA ASP A 397 -18.37 0.26 -15.76
C ASP A 397 -18.42 -1.27 -15.89
N PHE A 398 -17.26 -1.92 -15.78
CA PHE A 398 -17.19 -3.37 -15.90
C PHE A 398 -17.50 -4.00 -14.55
N PRO A 399 -18.47 -4.93 -14.47
CA PRO A 399 -18.73 -5.62 -13.22
C PRO A 399 -17.44 -6.33 -12.80
N VAL A 400 -17.05 -6.10 -11.54
CA VAL A 400 -15.96 -6.79 -10.85
C VAL A 400 -16.18 -8.31 -10.97
N SER A 401 -15.65 -8.88 -12.03
CA SER A 401 -15.72 -10.31 -12.33
C SER A 401 -14.33 -10.81 -12.75
N LEU A 402 -13.28 -10.14 -12.27
CA LEU A 402 -11.92 -10.59 -12.49
C LEU A 402 -11.51 -11.79 -11.64
N ASP A 403 -12.33 -12.31 -10.69
CA ASP A 403 -11.91 -13.53 -9.97
C ASP A 403 -12.97 -14.39 -9.27
N MET A 404 -14.29 -14.11 -9.33
CA MET A 404 -15.24 -15.00 -8.65
C MET A 404 -15.41 -16.34 -9.38
N GLY A 405 -15.34 -16.36 -10.71
CA GLY A 405 -15.46 -17.60 -11.50
C GLY A 405 -14.25 -18.52 -11.40
N TYR A 406 -13.03 -17.97 -11.23
CA TYR A 406 -11.79 -18.73 -11.26
C TYR A 406 -11.41 -19.29 -9.89
N ALA A 407 -11.58 -18.51 -8.81
CA ALA A 407 -11.44 -19.00 -7.44
C ALA A 407 -12.43 -20.14 -7.11
N ILE A 408 -13.68 -20.05 -7.58
CA ILE A 408 -14.67 -21.14 -7.43
C ILE A 408 -14.23 -22.38 -8.22
N ARG A 409 -13.71 -22.21 -9.45
CA ARG A 409 -13.25 -23.35 -10.27
C ARG A 409 -12.08 -24.10 -9.64
N MET A 410 -11.13 -23.38 -9.05
CA MET A 410 -9.98 -23.97 -8.37
C MET A 410 -10.34 -24.57 -7.01
N GLY A 411 -11.21 -23.91 -6.24
CA GLY A 411 -11.72 -24.41 -4.96
C GLY A 411 -12.54 -25.71 -5.12
N ILE A 412 -13.38 -25.79 -6.16
CA ILE A 412 -14.08 -27.03 -6.51
C ILE A 412 -13.08 -28.11 -6.98
N GLY A 413 -12.07 -27.74 -7.77
CA GLY A 413 -11.05 -28.67 -8.24
C GLY A 413 -10.23 -29.32 -7.11
N GLU A 414 -9.82 -28.53 -6.11
CA GLU A 414 -9.11 -29.04 -4.93
C GLU A 414 -10.04 -29.83 -4.00
N PHE A 415 -11.28 -29.39 -3.81
CA PHE A 415 -12.28 -30.12 -3.03
C PHE A 415 -12.60 -31.50 -3.64
N VAL A 416 -12.80 -31.56 -4.96
CA VAL A 416 -13.06 -32.82 -5.69
C VAL A 416 -11.85 -33.75 -5.65
N ARG A 417 -10.63 -33.23 -5.77
CA ARG A 417 -9.39 -34.02 -5.63
C ARG A 417 -9.23 -34.60 -4.22
N SER A 418 -9.50 -33.80 -3.19
CA SER A 418 -9.47 -34.24 -1.79
C SER A 418 -10.52 -35.33 -1.52
N LEU A 419 -11.74 -35.16 -2.05
CA LEU A 419 -12.81 -36.14 -1.92
C LEU A 419 -12.47 -37.46 -2.63
N LEU A 420 -11.89 -37.41 -3.84
CA LEU A 420 -11.44 -38.61 -4.56
C LEU A 420 -10.33 -39.35 -3.78
N CYS A 421 -9.34 -38.63 -3.26
CA CYS A 421 -8.28 -39.23 -2.44
C CYS A 421 -8.85 -39.88 -1.18
N GLY A 422 -9.80 -39.22 -0.50
CA GLY A 422 -10.49 -39.76 0.67
C GLY A 422 -11.27 -41.05 0.36
N LEU A 423 -11.97 -41.10 -0.78
CA LEU A 423 -12.72 -42.29 -1.22
C LEU A 423 -11.80 -43.46 -1.58
N ILE A 424 -10.67 -43.19 -2.25
CA ILE A 424 -9.67 -44.23 -2.56
C ILE A 424 -9.07 -44.78 -1.27
N PHE A 425 -8.73 -43.92 -0.31
CA PHE A 425 -8.15 -44.32 0.96
C PHE A 425 -9.14 -45.14 1.80
N ALA A 426 -10.41 -44.73 1.86
CA ALA A 426 -11.47 -45.49 2.52
C ALA A 426 -11.68 -46.86 1.86
N GLY A 427 -11.65 -46.94 0.52
CA GLY A 427 -11.75 -48.19 -0.22
C GLY A 427 -10.60 -49.15 0.07
N LEU A 428 -9.36 -48.65 0.06
CA LEU A 428 -8.17 -49.44 0.40
C LEU A 428 -8.20 -49.95 1.85
N LEU A 429 -8.67 -49.12 2.79
CA LEU A 429 -8.85 -49.52 4.18
C LEU A 429 -9.89 -50.64 4.31
N LEU A 430 -10.99 -50.57 3.56
CA LEU A 430 -12.05 -51.57 3.57
C LEU A 430 -11.54 -52.91 3.01
N VAL A 431 -10.79 -52.88 1.91
CA VAL A 431 -10.13 -54.08 1.36
C VAL A 431 -9.17 -54.68 2.37
N LEU A 432 -8.34 -53.87 3.03
CA LEU A 432 -7.41 -54.33 4.06
C LEU A 432 -8.16 -55.00 5.23
N VAL A 433 -9.25 -54.39 5.71
CA VAL A 433 -10.07 -54.97 6.79
C VAL A 433 -10.67 -56.30 6.37
N VAL A 434 -11.22 -56.41 5.15
CA VAL A 434 -11.76 -57.67 4.62
C VAL A 434 -10.66 -58.72 4.49
N LEU A 435 -9.46 -58.33 4.06
CA LEU A 435 -8.32 -59.25 3.91
C LEU A 435 -7.82 -59.74 5.26
N VAL A 436 -7.76 -58.87 6.28
CA VAL A 436 -7.45 -59.24 7.67
C VAL A 436 -8.54 -60.14 8.25
N MET A 437 -9.82 -59.84 8.00
CA MET A 437 -10.93 -60.70 8.44
C MET A 437 -10.88 -62.08 7.78
N ARG A 438 -10.60 -62.14 6.46
CA ARG A 438 -10.39 -63.40 5.73
C ARG A 438 -9.19 -64.17 6.26
N LEU A 439 -8.07 -63.50 6.51
CA LEU A 439 -6.88 -64.11 7.07
C LEU A 439 -7.16 -64.66 8.48
N ARG A 440 -7.92 -63.93 9.30
CA ARG A 440 -8.38 -64.38 10.62
C ARG A 440 -9.32 -65.57 10.53
N THR A 441 -10.23 -65.61 9.56
CA THR A 441 -11.13 -66.77 9.36
C THR A 441 -10.38 -67.99 8.85
N GLU A 442 -9.41 -67.83 7.95
CA GLU A 442 -8.56 -68.93 7.47
C GLU A 442 -7.66 -69.47 8.59
N LEU A 443 -7.07 -68.60 9.42
CA LEU A 443 -6.33 -69.00 10.62
C LEU A 443 -7.23 -69.69 11.65
N ARG A 444 -8.51 -69.29 11.76
CA ARG A 444 -9.48 -69.95 12.65
C ARG A 444 -9.94 -71.31 12.13
N ASN A 445 -10.07 -71.47 10.81
CA ASN A 445 -10.46 -72.74 10.17
C ASN A 445 -9.28 -73.73 10.11
N ASN A 446 -8.06 -73.25 9.89
CA ASN A 446 -6.85 -74.09 9.96
C ASN A 446 -6.44 -74.43 11.40
N GLY A 447 -6.93 -73.69 12.40
CA GLY A 447 -6.78 -74.02 13.82
C GLY A 447 -7.62 -75.23 14.29
N THR A 448 -8.53 -75.73 13.46
CA THR A 448 -9.36 -76.92 13.75
C THR A 448 -8.84 -78.22 13.14
N LEU A 449 -7.65 -78.22 12.51
CA LEU A 449 -7.08 -79.41 11.87
C LEU A 449 -5.64 -79.66 12.32
N CYS A 450 -5.38 -79.65 13.63
CA CYS A 450 -4.20 -80.32 14.18
C CYS A 450 -4.36 -80.68 15.67
N SER A 451 -3.92 -81.90 16.00
CA SER A 451 -3.92 -82.58 17.31
C SER A 451 -5.22 -83.33 17.63
N ARG A 452 -5.25 -84.67 17.79
CA ARG A 452 -4.38 -85.45 18.69
C ARG A 452 -4.52 -86.98 18.46
N GLN A 453 -3.40 -87.68 18.25
CA GLN A 453 -3.18 -89.11 18.59
C GLN A 453 -1.89 -89.12 19.43
N SER A 454 -1.99 -89.19 20.77
CA SER A 454 -1.88 -90.36 21.67
C SER A 454 -0.44 -90.88 21.77
N ILE A 455 0.21 -90.81 22.94
CA ILE A 455 0.35 -91.84 24.01
C ILE A 455 1.47 -91.24 24.91
N ASP A 456 1.62 -91.40 26.22
CA ASP A 456 0.89 -91.96 27.37
C ASP A 456 1.78 -91.66 28.61
N SER A 457 1.27 -91.95 29.80
CA SER A 457 1.94 -92.11 31.10
C SER A 457 1.76 -90.98 32.12
N GLY A 458 1.08 -91.33 33.21
CA GLY A 458 1.63 -91.09 34.54
C GLY A 458 0.83 -90.18 35.44
N ASP A 459 -0.03 -90.79 36.27
CA ASP A 459 -0.72 -90.19 37.41
C ASP A 459 0.19 -89.38 38.35
N GLY A 460 -0.41 -88.36 38.99
CA GLY A 460 0.04 -87.95 40.33
C GLY A 460 0.02 -86.46 40.66
N LYS A 461 -1.17 -85.94 40.98
CA LYS A 461 -1.49 -84.95 42.03
C LYS A 461 -0.46 -83.87 42.44
N LEU A 462 -1.00 -82.64 42.46
CA LEU A 462 -1.06 -81.66 43.57
C LEU A 462 -0.38 -80.29 43.34
N ALA A 463 -1.17 -79.28 43.72
CA ALA A 463 -0.81 -77.95 44.21
C ALA A 463 -0.47 -76.82 43.23
N ARG A 464 -1.43 -75.90 43.16
CA ARG A 464 -1.29 -74.48 42.80
C ARG A 464 -0.59 -73.73 43.95
N ALA A 465 0.13 -72.66 43.58
CA ALA A 465 0.61 -71.48 44.35
C ALA A 465 2.15 -71.35 44.26
N TYR A 466 2.80 -70.20 44.09
CA TYR A 466 2.54 -68.77 44.33
C TYR A 466 3.26 -67.95 43.23
N GLN A 467 2.74 -66.81 42.77
CA GLN A 467 3.06 -65.46 43.26
C GLN A 467 4.53 -65.19 43.64
N LEU A 468 5.10 -64.18 42.94
CA LEU A 468 5.98 -63.09 43.42
C LEU A 468 7.18 -63.47 44.31
N VAL A 469 8.40 -63.23 43.81
CA VAL A 469 9.48 -62.68 44.65
C VAL A 469 10.34 -61.68 43.85
N PRO A 470 10.77 -60.56 44.46
CA PRO A 470 11.43 -59.44 43.81
C PRO A 470 12.95 -59.37 44.07
N THR A 471 13.53 -58.35 43.43
CA THR A 471 14.82 -57.65 43.61
C THR A 471 15.57 -57.80 44.93
N LYS A 472 16.92 -57.72 44.83
CA LYS A 472 17.83 -56.83 45.58
C LYS A 472 19.25 -56.91 44.97
N THR A 473 19.88 -55.81 44.51
CA THR A 473 20.75 -54.84 45.26
C THR A 473 21.84 -55.53 46.07
N ASP A 474 23.07 -55.06 46.23
CA ASP A 474 23.86 -53.89 45.80
C ASP A 474 25.31 -54.26 46.15
N TYR A 475 26.28 -53.65 45.48
CA TYR A 475 27.37 -52.89 46.09
C TYR A 475 27.87 -51.86 45.08
#